data_AF-A0AAU1NYR0-F1
#
_entry.id   AF-A0AAU1NYR0-F1
#
_cell.length_a   1.000
_cell.length_b   1.000
_cell.length_c   1.000
_cell.angle_alpha   90.00
_cell.angle_beta   90.00
_cell.angle_gamma   90.00
#
_symmetry.space_group_name_H-M   'P 1'
#
loop_
_entity.id
_entity.type
_entity.pdbx_description
1 polymer ?
#
loop_
_entity_poly.entity_id
_entity_poly.type
_entity_poly.pdbx_seq_one_letter_code
_entity_poly.pdbx_strand_id
1 'polypeptide(L)'
;MRGTGRVTPALGALRRLLCLAPVPAGQSPAFLRDRLIVLPLLTVIAFGSLSLAYGDVHGDSSRIADRTGPALVELTRAEVALDQAQKEADSVLQGPELIGLGQTYPTLITRATQNLNEAAQSPALSAAQRQGLQVVSGLVVDYNGYIGTADRNRDDPTLKKAYLSYALSMLCETTDGTGSTGSTGGVGTPAGCADRTVRGYEATTIQDRIGSLERSLRADLDHEAGWGTGPVILAAVACVAYALLAVGLFRTLTFLKARFRLLSLPLAATVLPLFAVPVLVLGTVQVQHGQAAVRRIADGELARVSSAAPAVQLSRTAGTAAAPGSIDELQQRIAGAMRRAHCAGWAAVTGFILPAGLLGAAVTGWALLAYRRDYVRVPRREDFQ
;
A
#
# COMPACT_ATOMS: atom_id res chain seq x y z
N MET A 1 -0.36 -23.38 -41.50
CA MET A 1 -1.41 -22.45 -41.04
C MET A 1 -0.83 -21.04 -40.99
N ARG A 2 -1.16 -20.20 -41.97
CA ARG A 2 -0.76 -18.78 -42.07
C ARG A 2 -1.97 -17.94 -41.67
N GLY A 3 -1.78 -17.06 -40.69
CA GLY A 3 -2.83 -16.18 -40.16
C GLY A 3 -2.24 -14.91 -39.55
N THR A 4 -1.36 -14.23 -40.26
CA THR A 4 -0.81 -12.93 -39.86
C THR A 4 -1.10 -11.92 -40.96
N GLY A 5 -2.25 -11.25 -40.88
CA GLY A 5 -2.64 -10.27 -41.88
C GLY A 5 -3.85 -9.48 -41.46
N ARG A 6 -3.67 -8.49 -40.57
CA ARG A 6 -4.63 -7.37 -40.37
C ARG A 6 -4.17 -6.23 -39.43
N VAL A 7 -2.88 -6.09 -39.10
CA VAL A 7 -2.41 -5.01 -38.20
C VAL A 7 -1.87 -3.77 -38.96
N THR A 8 -1.69 -3.86 -40.28
CA THR A 8 -1.10 -2.79 -41.10
C THR A 8 -1.92 -1.49 -41.28
N PRO A 9 -3.27 -1.46 -41.31
CA PRO A 9 -3.97 -0.20 -41.56
C PRO A 9 -3.91 0.76 -40.35
N ALA A 10 -3.91 0.22 -39.12
CA ALA A 10 -3.89 1.02 -37.90
C ALA A 10 -2.57 1.77 -37.71
N LEU A 11 -1.43 1.11 -37.97
CA LEU A 11 -0.10 1.71 -37.92
C LEU A 11 0.09 2.82 -38.97
N GLY A 12 -0.47 2.63 -40.17
CA GLY A 12 -0.45 3.64 -41.23
C GLY A 12 -1.24 4.91 -40.86
N ALA A 13 -2.42 4.75 -40.24
CA ALA A 13 -3.23 5.85 -39.74
C ALA A 13 -2.54 6.58 -38.57
N LEU A 14 -1.93 5.84 -37.64
CA LEU A 14 -1.21 6.41 -36.50
C LEU A 14 0.00 7.23 -36.94
N ARG A 15 0.77 6.73 -37.93
CA ARG A 15 1.90 7.45 -38.53
C ARG A 15 1.45 8.72 -39.24
N ARG A 16 0.31 8.71 -39.96
CA ARG A 16 -0.25 9.93 -40.57
C ARG A 16 -0.74 10.95 -39.55
N LEU A 17 -1.21 10.50 -38.39
CA LEU A 17 -1.59 11.37 -37.26
C LEU A 17 -0.37 12.02 -36.59
N LEU A 18 0.70 11.26 -36.40
CA LEU A 18 1.98 11.71 -35.84
C LEU A 18 2.78 12.59 -36.81
N CYS A 19 2.69 12.33 -38.11
CA CYS A 19 3.32 13.19 -39.11
C CYS A 19 2.63 14.56 -39.11
N LEU A 20 3.39 15.59 -38.70
CA LEU A 20 3.04 17.00 -38.74
C LEU A 20 2.88 17.58 -40.16
N ALA A 21 2.58 16.74 -41.16
CA ALA A 21 2.43 17.20 -42.52
C ALA A 21 1.24 18.20 -42.61
N PRO A 22 1.45 19.40 -43.21
CA PRO A 22 0.36 20.33 -43.46
C PRO A 22 -0.67 19.67 -44.37
N VAL A 23 -1.95 19.79 -44.01
CA VAL A 23 -3.05 19.19 -44.77
C VAL A 23 -3.11 19.88 -46.15
N PRO A 24 -2.90 19.17 -47.27
CA PRO A 24 -3.02 19.76 -48.59
C PRO A 24 -4.47 20.21 -48.82
N ALA A 25 -4.64 21.42 -49.35
CA ALA A 25 -5.92 22.15 -49.40
C ALA A 25 -7.06 21.51 -50.23
N GLY A 26 -6.88 20.30 -50.77
CA GLY A 26 -7.84 19.63 -51.67
C GLY A 26 -8.48 18.32 -51.18
N GLN A 27 -8.15 17.79 -49.98
CA GLN A 27 -8.60 16.45 -49.53
C GLN A 27 -9.56 16.46 -48.32
N SER A 28 -10.46 17.43 -48.24
CA SER A 28 -11.37 17.63 -47.11
C SER A 28 -12.27 16.43 -46.71
N PRO A 29 -12.85 15.61 -47.61
CA PRO A 29 -13.79 14.56 -47.18
C PRO A 29 -13.08 13.30 -46.65
N ALA A 30 -11.88 12.98 -47.16
CA ALA A 30 -11.12 11.83 -46.70
C ALA A 30 -10.57 12.06 -45.28
N PHE A 31 -10.13 13.29 -44.99
CA PHE A 31 -9.60 13.69 -43.68
C PHE A 31 -10.65 13.60 -42.56
N LEU A 32 -11.88 14.03 -42.82
CA LEU A 32 -12.99 13.93 -41.87
C LEU A 32 -13.42 12.49 -41.60
N ARG A 33 -13.41 11.62 -42.63
CA ARG A 33 -13.73 10.18 -42.47
C ARG A 33 -12.75 9.46 -41.58
N ASP A 34 -11.46 9.69 -41.78
CA ASP A 34 -10.41 8.99 -41.01
C ASP A 34 -10.49 9.39 -39.52
N ARG A 35 -10.68 10.68 -39.24
CA ARG A 35 -10.85 11.19 -37.87
C ARG A 35 -12.13 10.73 -37.18
N LEU A 36 -13.19 10.44 -37.93
CA LEU A 36 -14.46 9.94 -37.40
C LEU A 36 -14.31 8.57 -36.72
N ILE A 37 -13.33 7.77 -37.13
CA ILE A 37 -13.05 6.45 -36.56
C ILE A 37 -11.93 6.56 -35.52
N VAL A 38 -10.85 7.29 -35.84
CA VAL A 38 -9.65 7.28 -35.02
C VAL A 38 -9.82 8.00 -33.68
N LEU A 39 -10.51 9.15 -33.65
CA LEU A 39 -10.73 9.90 -32.40
C LEU A 39 -11.53 9.12 -31.36
N PRO A 40 -12.74 8.59 -31.65
CA PRO A 40 -13.51 7.86 -30.64
C PRO A 40 -12.81 6.56 -30.22
N LEU A 41 -12.12 5.88 -31.15
CA LEU A 41 -11.32 4.70 -30.80
C LEU A 41 -10.20 5.05 -29.81
N LEU A 42 -9.47 6.15 -30.06
CA LEU A 42 -8.44 6.65 -29.13
C LEU A 42 -9.04 7.01 -27.76
N THR A 43 -10.24 7.58 -27.72
CA THR A 43 -10.94 7.87 -26.46
C THR A 43 -11.20 6.58 -25.70
N VAL A 44 -11.78 5.56 -26.33
CA VAL A 44 -12.06 4.27 -25.67
C VAL A 44 -10.78 3.60 -25.19
N ILE A 45 -9.72 3.61 -26.00
CA ILE A 45 -8.41 3.02 -25.62
C ILE A 45 -7.79 3.78 -24.45
N ALA A 46 -7.76 5.11 -24.49
CA ALA A 46 -7.17 5.93 -23.44
C ALA A 46 -7.91 5.76 -22.10
N PHE A 47 -9.24 5.89 -22.11
CA PHE A 47 -10.04 5.77 -20.88
C PHE A 47 -10.13 4.33 -20.38
N GLY A 48 -10.17 3.34 -21.28
CA GLY A 48 -10.17 1.92 -20.91
C GLY A 48 -8.85 1.49 -20.27
N SER A 49 -7.71 1.84 -20.88
CA SER A 49 -6.38 1.55 -20.31
C SER A 49 -6.15 2.28 -18.99
N LEU A 50 -6.59 3.54 -18.88
CA LEU A 50 -6.53 4.30 -17.64
C LEU A 50 -7.40 3.68 -16.53
N SER A 51 -8.61 3.24 -16.86
CA SER A 51 -9.50 2.58 -15.91
C SER A 51 -8.92 1.27 -15.39
N LEU A 52 -8.28 0.47 -16.26
CA LEU A 52 -7.62 -0.77 -15.88
C LEU A 52 -6.38 -0.50 -15.02
N ALA A 53 -5.48 0.38 -15.48
CA ALA A 53 -4.29 0.77 -14.72
C ALA A 53 -4.64 1.31 -13.34
N TYR A 54 -5.67 2.16 -13.26
CA TYR A 54 -6.12 2.71 -11.99
C TYR A 54 -6.78 1.66 -11.10
N GLY A 55 -7.61 0.78 -11.68
CA GLY A 55 -8.30 -0.30 -10.98
C GLY A 55 -7.33 -1.29 -10.34
N ASP A 56 -6.28 -1.68 -11.06
CA ASP A 56 -5.23 -2.57 -10.54
C ASP A 56 -4.51 -1.90 -9.36
N VAL A 57 -4.02 -0.67 -9.53
CA VAL A 57 -3.29 0.06 -8.48
C VAL A 57 -4.15 0.28 -7.23
N HIS A 58 -5.42 0.63 -7.39
CA HIS A 58 -6.30 0.93 -6.24
C HIS A 58 -6.87 -0.33 -5.58
N GLY A 59 -7.22 -1.36 -6.37
CA GLY A 59 -7.74 -2.63 -5.86
C GLY A 59 -6.72 -3.30 -4.94
N ASP A 60 -5.46 -3.37 -5.38
CA ASP A 60 -4.38 -3.90 -4.56
C ASP A 60 -4.11 -3.02 -3.34
N SER A 61 -4.11 -1.69 -3.48
CA SER A 61 -3.88 -0.79 -2.34
C SER A 61 -4.94 -0.92 -1.23
N SER A 62 -6.23 -1.08 -1.58
CA SER A 62 -7.29 -1.31 -0.58
C SER A 62 -7.16 -2.67 0.08
N ARG A 63 -6.82 -3.70 -0.70
CA ARG A 63 -6.67 -5.07 -0.20
C ARG A 63 -5.47 -5.18 0.75
N ILE A 64 -4.40 -4.47 0.43
CA ILE A 64 -3.18 -4.34 1.24
C ILE A 64 -3.45 -3.53 2.51
N ALA A 65 -4.10 -2.37 2.40
CA ALA A 65 -4.39 -1.51 3.54
C ALA A 65 -5.33 -2.18 4.54
N ASP A 66 -6.39 -2.83 4.06
CA ASP A 66 -7.42 -3.43 4.91
C ASP A 66 -6.97 -4.73 5.58
N ARG A 67 -5.95 -5.42 5.04
CA ARG A 67 -5.55 -6.75 5.52
C ARG A 67 -4.17 -6.77 6.18
N THR A 68 -3.18 -6.14 5.57
CA THR A 68 -1.79 -6.23 6.01
C THR A 68 -1.46 -5.21 7.08
N GLY A 69 -2.07 -4.03 7.03
CA GLY A 69 -1.94 -2.99 8.05
C GLY A 69 -2.31 -3.50 9.45
N PRO A 70 -3.51 -4.05 9.66
CA PRO A 70 -3.91 -4.61 10.95
C PRO A 70 -3.01 -5.76 11.41
N ALA A 71 -2.61 -6.65 10.51
CA ALA A 71 -1.74 -7.79 10.86
C ALA A 71 -0.38 -7.36 11.41
N LEU A 72 0.27 -6.37 10.78
CA LEU A 72 1.54 -5.83 11.29
C LEU A 72 1.37 -5.18 12.66
N VAL A 73 0.27 -4.44 12.88
CA VAL A 73 -0.02 -3.83 14.18
C VAL A 73 -0.20 -4.88 15.27
N GLU A 74 -0.93 -5.96 15.01
CA GLU A 74 -1.11 -7.03 16.00
C GLU A 74 0.18 -7.79 16.29
N LEU A 75 1.04 -8.02 15.30
CA LEU A 75 2.37 -8.63 15.51
C LEU A 75 3.25 -7.75 16.41
N THR A 76 3.32 -6.46 16.13
CA THR A 76 4.06 -5.51 16.96
C THR A 76 3.49 -5.43 18.38
N ARG A 77 2.16 -5.48 18.54
CA ARG A 77 1.54 -5.50 19.89
C ARG A 77 1.86 -6.77 20.66
N ALA A 78 1.86 -7.92 19.98
CA ALA A 78 2.27 -9.17 20.61
C ALA A 78 3.72 -9.08 21.10
N GLU A 79 4.61 -8.54 20.29
CA GLU A 79 6.01 -8.37 20.64
C GLU A 79 6.22 -7.44 21.85
N VAL A 80 5.57 -6.27 21.86
CA VAL A 80 5.60 -5.34 23.00
C VAL A 80 5.01 -5.98 24.26
N ALA A 81 3.92 -6.74 24.14
CA ALA A 81 3.31 -7.43 25.28
C ALA A 81 4.23 -8.52 25.85
N LEU A 82 4.96 -9.25 25.00
CA LEU A 82 5.93 -10.26 25.44
C LEU A 82 7.14 -9.63 26.13
N ASP A 83 7.68 -8.53 25.60
CA ASP A 83 8.77 -7.77 26.24
C ASP A 83 8.35 -7.26 27.63
N GLN A 84 7.14 -6.70 27.73
CA GLN A 84 6.58 -6.27 29.02
C GLN A 84 6.37 -7.44 29.99
N ALA A 85 5.90 -8.59 29.48
CA ALA A 85 5.71 -9.77 30.31
C ALA A 85 7.05 -10.29 30.89
N GLN A 86 8.12 -10.25 30.11
CA GLN A 86 9.45 -10.64 30.58
C GLN A 86 9.98 -9.66 31.64
N LYS A 87 9.83 -8.35 31.44
CA LYS A 87 10.22 -7.33 32.43
C LYS A 87 9.45 -7.49 33.74
N GLU A 88 8.17 -7.80 33.67
CA GLU A 88 7.33 -8.07 34.85
C GLU A 88 7.72 -9.37 35.55
N ALA A 89 7.98 -10.44 34.78
CA ALA A 89 8.43 -11.71 35.35
C ALA A 89 9.76 -11.55 36.10
N ASP A 90 10.71 -10.85 35.50
CA ASP A 90 12.01 -10.58 36.12
C ASP A 90 11.88 -9.73 37.39
N SER A 91 11.07 -8.65 37.34
CA SER A 91 10.85 -7.77 38.50
C SER A 91 10.18 -8.50 39.67
N VAL A 92 9.14 -9.30 39.39
CA VAL A 92 8.39 -10.03 40.43
C VAL A 92 9.20 -11.16 41.03
N LEU A 93 9.97 -11.89 40.22
CA LEU A 93 10.76 -13.05 40.66
C LEU A 93 12.09 -12.67 41.34
N GLN A 94 12.56 -11.44 41.13
CA GLN A 94 13.61 -10.83 41.94
C GLN A 94 13.09 -10.19 43.24
N GLY A 95 11.78 -9.91 43.32
CA GLY A 95 11.11 -9.35 44.49
C GLY A 95 10.90 -10.34 45.65
N PRO A 96 10.47 -9.85 46.84
CA PRO A 96 10.29 -10.66 48.04
C PRO A 96 9.37 -11.87 47.83
N GLU A 97 9.72 -12.98 48.47
CA GLU A 97 9.25 -14.35 48.20
C GLU A 97 7.72 -14.56 48.30
N LEU A 98 7.01 -13.68 49.01
CA LEU A 98 5.58 -13.85 49.34
C LEU A 98 4.61 -13.48 48.22
N ILE A 99 5.06 -12.88 47.12
CA ILE A 99 4.19 -12.43 46.03
C ILE A 99 4.55 -13.22 44.78
N GLY A 100 3.86 -14.34 44.55
CA GLY A 100 3.93 -15.14 43.30
C GLY A 100 3.77 -14.29 42.03
N LEU A 101 3.89 -14.89 40.84
CA LEU A 101 3.57 -14.22 39.57
C LEU A 101 2.23 -13.48 39.67
N GLY A 102 2.28 -12.15 39.83
CA GLY A 102 1.09 -11.33 40.03
C GLY A 102 0.13 -11.41 38.84
N GLN A 103 -1.08 -10.86 38.98
CA GLN A 103 -2.10 -10.89 37.91
C GLN A 103 -1.69 -10.18 36.61
N THR A 104 -0.67 -9.31 36.68
CA THR A 104 -0.13 -8.57 35.53
C THR A 104 0.48 -9.51 34.49
N TYR A 105 1.30 -10.48 34.89
CA TYR A 105 2.00 -11.37 33.97
C TYR A 105 1.04 -12.26 33.15
N PRO A 106 0.09 -13.01 33.74
CA PRO A 106 -0.88 -13.80 32.99
C PRO A 106 -1.74 -12.95 32.04
N THR A 107 -2.03 -11.70 32.42
CA THR A 107 -2.77 -10.76 31.57
C THR A 107 -1.97 -10.38 30.32
N LEU A 108 -0.68 -10.09 30.48
CA LEU A 108 0.20 -9.73 29.35
C LEU A 108 0.41 -10.91 28.39
N ILE A 109 0.61 -12.13 28.90
CA ILE A 109 0.74 -13.34 28.07
C ILE A 109 -0.56 -13.66 27.33
N THR A 110 -1.70 -13.53 28.01
CA THR A 110 -3.01 -13.70 27.37
C THR A 110 -3.19 -12.72 26.22
N ARG A 111 -2.85 -11.44 26.44
CA ARG A 111 -2.93 -10.39 25.42
C ARG A 111 -1.98 -10.67 24.24
N ALA A 112 -0.74 -11.06 24.51
CA ALA A 112 0.21 -11.44 23.47
C ALA A 112 -0.34 -12.58 22.61
N THR A 113 -0.88 -13.63 23.23
CA THR A 113 -1.45 -14.79 22.54
C THR A 113 -2.70 -14.42 21.72
N GLN A 114 -3.56 -13.55 22.26
CA GLN A 114 -4.73 -13.04 21.53
C GLN A 114 -4.30 -12.27 20.28
N ASN A 115 -3.36 -11.32 20.40
CA ASN A 115 -2.85 -10.55 19.27
C ASN A 115 -2.18 -11.44 18.21
N LEU A 116 -1.41 -12.46 18.63
CA LEU A 116 -0.86 -13.45 17.69
C LEU A 116 -1.97 -14.23 16.98
N ASN A 117 -3.01 -14.67 17.69
CA ASN A 117 -4.13 -15.38 17.06
C ASN A 117 -4.93 -14.51 16.11
N GLU A 118 -5.12 -13.22 16.42
CA GLU A 118 -5.75 -12.24 15.52
C GLU A 118 -4.89 -12.01 14.27
N ALA A 119 -3.57 -11.86 14.43
CA ALA A 119 -2.64 -11.80 13.30
C ALA A 119 -2.69 -13.08 12.45
N ALA A 120 -2.81 -14.26 13.06
CA ALA A 120 -2.92 -15.56 12.37
C ALA A 120 -4.16 -15.66 11.48
N GLN A 121 -5.26 -15.07 11.92
CA GLN A 121 -6.54 -15.06 11.23
C GLN A 121 -6.59 -14.02 10.11
N SER A 122 -5.59 -13.12 10.04
CA SER A 122 -5.57 -12.13 8.98
C SER A 122 -5.44 -12.82 7.61
N PRO A 123 -6.33 -12.49 6.65
CA PRO A 123 -6.27 -13.01 5.29
C PRO A 123 -5.07 -12.48 4.49
N ALA A 124 -4.23 -11.61 5.09
CA ALA A 124 -2.97 -11.16 4.50
C ALA A 124 -1.86 -12.22 4.58
N LEU A 125 -1.92 -13.17 5.52
CA LEU A 125 -0.82 -14.11 5.72
C LEU A 125 -0.87 -15.26 4.70
N SER A 126 0.26 -15.49 4.03
CA SER A 126 0.50 -16.68 3.23
C SER A 126 0.45 -17.96 4.10
N ALA A 127 0.29 -19.12 3.45
CA ALA A 127 0.29 -20.40 4.17
C ALA A 127 1.59 -20.62 4.96
N ALA A 128 2.74 -20.22 4.39
CA ALA A 128 4.04 -20.30 5.05
C ALA A 128 4.13 -19.35 6.26
N GLN A 129 3.60 -18.12 6.14
CA GLN A 129 3.58 -17.16 7.26
C GLN A 129 2.68 -17.64 8.40
N ARG A 130 1.51 -18.22 8.09
CA ARG A 130 0.62 -18.83 9.09
C ARG A 130 1.29 -19.98 9.83
N GLN A 131 2.02 -20.84 9.11
CA GLN A 131 2.79 -21.90 9.74
C GLN A 131 3.90 -21.35 10.64
N GLY A 132 4.61 -20.31 10.19
CA GLY A 132 5.60 -19.61 11.02
C GLY A 132 5.00 -19.05 12.31
N LEU A 133 3.80 -18.47 12.23
CA LEU A 133 3.11 -17.93 13.39
C LEU A 133 2.62 -19.02 14.36
N GLN A 134 2.18 -20.18 13.86
CA GLN A 134 1.84 -21.33 14.71
C GLN A 134 3.05 -21.83 15.51
N VAL A 135 4.23 -21.83 14.90
CA VAL A 135 5.49 -22.15 15.59
C VAL A 135 5.79 -21.11 16.67
N VAL A 136 5.61 -19.83 16.38
CA VAL A 136 5.76 -18.74 17.37
C VAL A 136 4.80 -18.94 18.55
N SER A 137 3.52 -19.22 18.29
CA SER A 137 2.55 -19.48 19.36
C SER A 137 2.94 -20.69 20.22
N GLY A 138 3.48 -21.76 19.61
CA GLY A 138 4.03 -22.91 20.36
C GLY A 138 5.20 -22.51 21.26
N LEU A 139 6.15 -21.73 20.74
CA LEU A 139 7.29 -21.23 21.51
C LEU A 139 6.87 -20.32 22.68
N VAL A 140 5.81 -19.52 22.52
CA VAL A 140 5.24 -18.69 23.60
C VAL A 140 4.67 -19.56 24.73
N VAL A 141 4.06 -20.71 24.41
CA VAL A 141 3.59 -21.68 25.40
C VAL A 141 4.75 -22.28 26.19
N ASP A 142 5.83 -22.67 25.50
CA ASP A 142 7.04 -23.21 26.14
C ASP A 142 7.69 -22.15 27.04
N TYR A 143 7.86 -20.93 26.54
CA TYR A 143 8.30 -19.77 27.32
C TYR A 143 7.50 -19.60 28.62
N ASN A 144 6.17 -19.62 28.53
CA ASN A 144 5.30 -19.49 29.70
C ASN A 144 5.48 -20.67 30.68
N GLY A 145 5.74 -21.87 30.16
CA GLY A 145 6.07 -23.05 30.95
C GLY A 145 7.37 -22.88 31.75
N TYR A 146 8.40 -22.28 31.18
CA TYR A 146 9.67 -21.99 31.87
C TYR A 146 9.49 -20.94 32.97
N ILE A 147 8.75 -19.86 32.71
CA ILE A 147 8.44 -18.85 33.74
C ILE A 147 7.63 -19.46 34.89
N GLY A 148 6.60 -20.26 34.59
CA GLY A 148 5.83 -20.96 35.63
C GLY A 148 6.64 -22.00 36.40
N THR A 149 7.70 -22.54 35.81
CA THR A 149 8.64 -23.44 36.51
C THR A 149 9.62 -22.66 37.38
N ALA A 150 10.06 -21.47 36.95
CA ALA A 150 10.85 -20.57 37.78
C ALA A 150 10.08 -20.12 39.04
N ASP A 151 8.79 -19.79 38.91
CA ASP A 151 7.95 -19.38 40.04
C ASP A 151 7.66 -20.52 41.02
N ARG A 152 7.48 -21.76 40.53
CA ARG A 152 7.35 -22.95 41.39
C ARG A 152 8.63 -23.29 42.16
N ASN A 153 9.80 -22.93 41.65
CA ASN A 153 11.10 -23.18 42.27
C ASN A 153 11.66 -21.90 42.92
N ARG A 154 10.81 -21.05 43.48
CA ARG A 154 11.21 -19.74 44.02
C ARG A 154 12.25 -19.84 45.13
N ASP A 155 12.11 -20.88 45.95
CA ASP A 155 12.95 -21.18 47.12
C ASP A 155 14.37 -21.65 46.72
N ASP A 156 14.56 -22.13 45.47
CA ASP A 156 15.86 -22.49 44.92
C ASP A 156 16.36 -21.38 43.97
N PRO A 157 17.28 -20.50 44.42
CA PRO A 157 17.74 -19.38 43.61
C PRO A 157 18.50 -19.83 42.35
N THR A 158 19.11 -21.02 42.38
CA THR A 158 19.89 -21.55 41.26
C THR A 158 18.96 -22.04 40.16
N LEU A 159 17.96 -22.85 40.50
CA LEU A 159 16.96 -23.33 39.55
C LEU A 159 16.10 -22.19 39.00
N LYS A 160 15.66 -21.27 39.87
CA LYS A 160 14.92 -20.06 39.47
C LYS A 160 15.69 -19.28 38.40
N LYS A 161 16.97 -18.98 38.66
CA LYS A 161 17.82 -18.23 37.73
C LYS A 161 18.04 -18.99 36.42
N ALA A 162 18.26 -20.30 36.49
CA ALA A 162 18.43 -21.13 35.31
C ALA A 162 17.18 -21.10 34.41
N TYR A 163 15.98 -21.30 34.97
CA TYR A 163 14.72 -21.25 34.21
C TYR A 163 14.42 -19.86 33.66
N LEU A 164 14.69 -18.79 34.40
CA LEU A 164 14.56 -17.42 33.90
C LEU A 164 15.52 -17.13 32.74
N SER A 165 16.78 -17.55 32.86
CA SER A 165 17.76 -17.38 31.78
C SER A 165 17.37 -18.16 30.53
N TYR A 166 16.79 -19.35 30.69
CA TYR A 166 16.31 -20.16 29.57
C TYR A 166 15.10 -19.51 28.88
N ALA A 167 14.11 -19.04 29.65
CA ALA A 167 12.96 -18.32 29.13
C ALA A 167 13.39 -17.05 28.35
N LEU A 168 14.33 -16.28 28.90
CA LEU A 168 14.88 -15.09 28.24
C LEU A 168 15.58 -15.46 26.92
N SER A 169 16.39 -16.52 26.90
CA SER A 169 17.08 -16.98 25.69
C SER A 169 16.14 -17.48 24.58
N MET A 170 14.95 -18.00 24.94
CA MET A 170 13.90 -18.31 23.98
C MET A 170 13.26 -17.05 23.41
N LEU A 171 13.11 -16.01 24.24
CA LEU A 171 12.43 -14.79 23.85
C LEU A 171 13.28 -13.93 22.91
N CYS A 172 14.57 -13.74 23.22
CA CYS A 172 15.45 -12.82 22.50
C CYS A 172 16.94 -13.20 22.60
N GLU A 173 17.76 -12.65 21.70
CA GLU A 173 19.21 -12.76 21.80
C GLU A 173 19.69 -11.94 23.02
N THR A 174 20.43 -12.60 23.91
CA THR A 174 20.95 -11.97 25.13
C THR A 174 22.33 -11.36 24.88
N THR A 175 22.57 -10.18 25.43
CA THR A 175 23.78 -9.39 25.14
C THR A 175 25.06 -9.97 25.78
N ASP A 176 24.96 -10.98 26.63
CA ASP A 176 26.05 -11.42 27.51
C ASP A 176 27.07 -12.38 26.86
N GLY A 177 27.01 -12.58 25.54
CA GLY A 177 27.62 -13.76 24.91
C GLY A 177 28.79 -13.58 23.93
N THR A 178 29.09 -12.39 23.41
CA THR A 178 30.09 -12.29 22.32
C THR A 178 31.02 -11.09 22.43
N GLY A 179 32.17 -11.28 23.08
CA GLY A 179 33.37 -10.49 22.80
C GLY A 179 34.05 -9.74 23.96
N SER A 180 34.25 -10.35 25.13
CA SER A 180 35.32 -9.90 26.03
C SER A 180 35.97 -11.07 26.74
N THR A 181 37.01 -11.61 26.10
CA THR A 181 38.02 -12.41 26.76
C THR A 181 38.75 -11.49 27.75
N GLY A 182 38.33 -11.53 29.02
CA GLY A 182 39.04 -10.86 30.11
C GLY A 182 38.39 -9.56 30.59
N SER A 183 37.38 -9.66 31.46
CA SER A 183 37.24 -8.65 32.52
C SER A 183 36.60 -9.30 33.74
N THR A 184 37.43 -9.58 34.72
CA THR A 184 37.10 -9.99 36.07
C THR A 184 36.33 -8.88 36.79
N GLY A 185 35.18 -9.23 37.39
CA GLY A 185 34.63 -8.50 38.54
C GLY A 185 33.81 -7.24 38.24
N GLY A 186 32.70 -7.38 37.51
CA GLY A 186 31.64 -6.36 37.46
C GLY A 186 30.31 -6.96 37.87
N VAL A 187 29.62 -6.33 38.82
CA VAL A 187 28.27 -6.70 39.27
C VAL A 187 27.36 -6.83 38.05
N GLY A 188 26.84 -8.05 37.83
CA GLY A 188 26.08 -8.40 36.63
C GLY A 188 24.82 -7.57 36.51
N THR A 189 24.79 -6.67 35.53
CA THR A 189 23.56 -6.11 34.99
C THR A 189 22.66 -7.29 34.58
N PRO A 190 21.35 -7.27 34.89
CA PRO A 190 20.45 -8.32 34.41
C PRO A 190 20.53 -8.39 32.89
N ALA A 191 20.72 -9.60 32.37
CA ALA A 191 20.71 -9.88 30.95
C ALA A 191 19.43 -9.31 30.34
N GLY A 192 19.57 -8.30 29.49
CA GLY A 192 18.48 -7.72 28.71
C GLY A 192 18.51 -8.27 27.28
N CYS A 193 17.35 -8.22 26.63
CA CYS A 193 17.31 -8.40 25.17
C CYS A 193 18.20 -7.35 24.51
N ALA A 194 19.09 -7.79 23.62
CA ALA A 194 19.94 -6.89 22.86
C ALA A 194 19.09 -5.93 22.00
N ASP A 195 19.55 -4.69 21.82
CA ASP A 195 18.90 -3.74 20.92
C ASP A 195 18.90 -4.29 19.47
N ARG A 196 17.72 -4.32 18.86
CA ARG A 196 17.39 -5.09 17.63
C ARG A 196 18.03 -4.51 16.35
N THR A 197 18.92 -3.52 16.48
CA THR A 197 19.26 -2.63 15.37
C THR A 197 20.13 -3.27 14.29
N VAL A 198 20.87 -4.36 14.54
CA VAL A 198 21.70 -4.97 13.49
C VAL A 198 21.96 -6.45 13.78
N ARG A 199 21.27 -7.37 13.10
CA ARG A 199 21.87 -8.63 12.57
C ARG A 199 20.88 -9.56 11.86
N GLY A 200 21.33 -10.12 10.73
CA GLY A 200 20.57 -11.08 9.90
C GLY A 200 20.98 -12.53 10.16
N TYR A 201 20.70 -13.05 11.36
CA TYR A 201 20.94 -14.47 11.68
C TYR A 201 19.63 -15.26 11.76
N GLU A 202 19.77 -16.59 11.66
CA GLU A 202 18.71 -17.59 11.73
C GLU A 202 17.70 -17.30 12.86
N ALA A 203 16.40 -17.35 12.53
CA ALA A 203 15.31 -17.05 13.45
C ALA A 203 15.20 -18.13 14.55
N THR A 204 16.06 -18.04 15.56
CA THR A 204 16.12 -19.00 16.67
C THR A 204 15.23 -18.57 17.83
N THR A 205 15.04 -17.26 18.04
CA THR A 205 14.24 -16.69 19.12
C THR A 205 12.81 -16.35 18.68
N ILE A 206 11.91 -16.18 19.65
CA ILE A 206 10.51 -15.76 19.41
C ILE A 206 10.49 -14.40 18.71
N GLN A 207 11.23 -13.41 19.22
CA GLN A 207 11.27 -12.06 18.64
C GLN A 207 11.88 -12.06 17.23
N ASP A 208 12.94 -12.84 16.98
CA ASP A 208 13.52 -12.92 15.63
C ASP A 208 12.55 -13.54 14.61
N ARG A 209 11.77 -14.52 15.04
CA ARG A 209 10.73 -15.14 14.20
C ARG A 209 9.60 -14.16 13.90
N ILE A 210 9.11 -13.43 14.90
CA ILE A 210 8.12 -12.36 14.70
C ILE A 210 8.69 -11.30 13.76
N GLY A 211 9.90 -10.81 14.02
CA GLY A 211 10.57 -9.82 13.16
C GLY A 211 10.84 -10.33 11.75
N SER A 212 11.13 -11.62 11.57
CA SER A 212 11.26 -12.24 10.24
C SER A 212 9.92 -12.32 9.51
N LEU A 213 8.83 -12.63 10.22
CA LEU A 213 7.48 -12.60 9.64
C LEU A 213 7.10 -11.18 9.24
N GLU A 214 7.34 -10.19 10.09
CA GLU A 214 7.10 -8.79 9.72
C GLU A 214 7.94 -8.36 8.51
N ARG A 215 9.22 -8.75 8.43
CA ARG A 215 10.08 -8.48 7.27
C ARG A 215 9.57 -9.17 6.01
N SER A 216 9.09 -10.43 6.10
CA SER A 216 8.48 -11.12 4.98
C SER A 216 7.19 -10.45 4.53
N LEU A 217 6.32 -10.03 5.46
CA LEU A 217 5.11 -9.26 5.16
C LEU A 217 5.46 -7.93 4.48
N ARG A 218 6.48 -7.22 4.95
CA ARG A 218 6.98 -5.98 4.31
C ARG A 218 7.58 -6.25 2.93
N ALA A 219 8.29 -7.36 2.73
CA ALA A 219 8.84 -7.73 1.44
C ALA A 219 7.76 -8.12 0.42
N ASP A 220 6.75 -8.89 0.86
CA ASP A 220 5.58 -9.22 0.04
C ASP A 220 4.81 -7.95 -0.32
N LEU A 221 4.65 -7.02 0.63
CA LEU A 221 4.08 -5.69 0.39
C LEU A 221 4.89 -4.89 -0.63
N ASP A 222 6.22 -4.92 -0.57
CA ASP A 222 7.05 -4.22 -1.55
C ASP A 222 7.04 -4.90 -2.92
N HIS A 223 6.81 -6.22 -2.97
CA HIS A 223 6.63 -6.95 -4.22
C HIS A 223 5.27 -6.68 -4.87
N GLU A 224 4.20 -6.58 -4.07
CA GLU A 224 2.85 -6.23 -4.53
C GLU A 224 2.68 -4.73 -4.80
N ALA A 225 3.33 -3.86 -4.00
CA ALA A 225 3.35 -2.42 -4.25
C ALA A 225 4.35 -2.00 -5.32
N GLY A 226 5.32 -2.86 -5.63
CA GLY A 226 6.19 -2.72 -6.79
C GLY A 226 5.32 -2.67 -8.03
N TRP A 227 5.42 -1.60 -8.81
CA TRP A 227 4.58 -1.43 -9.98
C TRP A 227 4.85 -2.61 -10.89
N GLY A 228 3.93 -3.57 -10.94
CA GLY A 228 4.02 -4.67 -11.88
C GLY A 228 4.29 -4.11 -13.26
N THR A 229 5.04 -4.84 -14.09
CA THR A 229 5.30 -4.38 -15.46
C THR A 229 4.00 -4.08 -16.22
N GLY A 230 2.91 -4.79 -15.88
CA GLY A 230 1.54 -4.55 -16.36
C GLY A 230 1.04 -3.11 -16.20
N PRO A 231 0.81 -2.59 -14.98
CA PRO A 231 0.34 -1.22 -14.78
C PRO A 231 1.28 -0.15 -15.34
N VAL A 232 2.60 -0.36 -15.34
CA VAL A 232 3.55 0.56 -16.00
C VAL A 232 3.30 0.63 -17.50
N ILE A 233 3.15 -0.53 -18.15
CA ILE A 233 2.88 -0.62 -19.59
C ILE A 233 1.51 0.00 -19.90
N LEU A 234 0.47 -0.31 -19.12
CA LEU A 234 -0.87 0.25 -19.29
C LEU A 234 -0.87 1.77 -19.10
N ALA A 235 -0.16 2.29 -18.09
CA ALA A 235 0.01 3.73 -17.88
C ALA A 235 0.75 4.39 -19.04
N ALA A 236 1.82 3.78 -19.56
CA ALA A 236 2.53 4.27 -20.73
C ALA A 236 1.63 4.30 -21.97
N VAL A 237 0.84 3.24 -22.21
CA VAL A 237 -0.14 3.16 -23.30
C VAL A 237 -1.21 4.25 -23.15
N ALA A 238 -1.74 4.44 -21.94
CA ALA A 238 -2.73 5.47 -21.64
C ALA A 238 -2.16 6.88 -21.91
N CYS A 239 -0.94 7.17 -21.45
CA CYS A 239 -0.25 8.44 -21.71
C CYS A 239 -0.06 8.71 -23.20
N VAL A 240 0.39 7.70 -23.97
CA VAL A 240 0.58 7.83 -25.42
C VAL A 240 -0.77 8.04 -26.12
N ALA A 241 -1.78 7.23 -25.81
CA ALA A 241 -3.11 7.35 -26.39
C ALA A 241 -3.73 8.73 -26.09
N TYR A 242 -3.55 9.22 -24.86
CA TYR A 242 -4.03 10.52 -24.43
C TYR A 242 -3.31 11.67 -25.14
N ALA A 243 -1.98 11.61 -25.29
CA ALA A 243 -1.22 12.61 -26.03
C ALA A 243 -1.67 12.68 -27.50
N LEU A 244 -1.89 11.51 -28.13
CA LEU A 244 -2.40 11.42 -29.50
C LEU A 244 -3.82 12.00 -29.62
N LEU A 245 -4.68 11.72 -28.64
CA LEU A 245 -6.03 12.29 -28.56
C LEU A 245 -5.99 13.82 -28.42
N ALA A 246 -5.17 14.34 -27.52
CA ALA A 246 -5.00 15.78 -27.30
C ALA A 246 -4.51 16.50 -28.57
N VAL A 247 -3.49 15.96 -29.23
CA VAL A 247 -2.97 16.49 -30.51
C VAL A 247 -4.03 16.40 -31.61
N GLY A 248 -4.76 15.27 -31.68
CA GLY A 248 -5.84 15.06 -32.63
C GLY A 248 -6.96 16.10 -32.48
N LEU A 249 -7.43 16.32 -31.25
CA LEU A 249 -8.45 17.31 -30.89
C LEU A 249 -7.98 18.75 -31.12
N PHE A 250 -6.73 19.07 -30.75
CA PHE A 250 -6.19 20.41 -30.98
C PHE A 250 -6.16 20.73 -32.48
N ARG A 251 -5.72 19.77 -33.31
CA ARG A 251 -5.66 19.93 -34.77
C ARG A 251 -7.06 19.96 -35.41
N THR A 252 -8.07 19.26 -34.89
CA THR A 252 -9.45 19.43 -35.39
C THR A 252 -9.97 20.81 -35.05
N LEU A 253 -9.79 21.26 -33.81
CA LEU A 253 -10.26 22.57 -33.36
C LEU A 253 -9.60 23.73 -34.13
N THR A 254 -8.28 23.68 -34.36
CA THR A 254 -7.59 24.71 -35.17
C THR A 254 -8.06 24.70 -36.62
N PHE A 255 -8.28 23.53 -37.22
CA PHE A 255 -8.81 23.44 -38.58
C PHE A 255 -10.23 24.02 -38.68
N LEU A 256 -11.13 23.67 -37.75
CA LEU A 256 -12.48 24.23 -37.71
C LEU A 256 -12.44 25.75 -37.49
N LYS A 257 -11.62 26.24 -36.55
CA LYS A 257 -11.48 27.67 -36.28
C LYS A 257 -10.94 28.44 -37.49
N ALA A 258 -9.90 27.93 -38.15
CA ALA A 258 -9.28 28.59 -39.30
C ALA A 258 -10.20 28.59 -40.54
N ARG A 259 -10.90 27.47 -40.79
CA ARG A 259 -11.75 27.28 -41.97
C ARG A 259 -13.13 27.93 -41.82
N PHE A 260 -13.75 27.78 -40.65
CA PHE A 260 -15.16 28.14 -40.42
C PHE A 260 -15.36 29.33 -39.49
N ARG A 261 -14.32 29.80 -38.79
CA ARG A 261 -14.42 30.82 -37.72
C ARG A 261 -15.48 30.50 -36.64
N LEU A 262 -15.92 29.24 -36.56
CA LEU A 262 -16.89 28.75 -35.58
C LEU A 262 -16.16 28.04 -34.46
N LEU A 263 -16.42 28.44 -33.21
CA LEU A 263 -16.01 27.70 -32.04
C LEU A 263 -17.07 26.64 -31.73
N SER A 264 -16.76 25.38 -32.02
CA SER A 264 -17.68 24.27 -31.76
C SER A 264 -17.72 23.96 -30.27
N LEU A 265 -18.71 24.52 -29.57
CA LEU A 265 -19.02 24.25 -28.16
C LEU A 265 -19.01 22.75 -27.78
N PRO A 266 -19.56 21.81 -28.58
CA PRO A 266 -19.52 20.38 -28.23
C PRO A 266 -18.11 19.77 -28.26
N LEU A 267 -17.22 20.21 -29.15
CA LEU A 267 -15.82 19.75 -29.13
C LEU A 267 -15.03 20.41 -28.00
N ALA A 268 -15.31 21.66 -27.65
CA ALA A 268 -14.71 22.28 -26.47
C ALA A 268 -15.10 21.50 -25.20
N ALA A 269 -16.35 21.03 -25.09
CA ALA A 269 -16.80 20.19 -23.99
C ALA A 269 -16.03 18.85 -23.91
N THR A 270 -15.54 18.31 -25.02
CA THR A 270 -14.73 17.07 -25.03
C THR A 270 -13.31 17.27 -24.49
N VAL A 271 -12.88 18.52 -24.27
CA VAL A 271 -11.64 18.84 -23.54
C VAL A 271 -11.82 18.71 -22.03
N LEU A 272 -13.05 18.83 -21.51
CA LEU A 272 -13.31 18.66 -20.07
C LEU A 272 -12.82 17.31 -19.50
N PRO A 273 -13.12 16.15 -20.12
CA PRO A 273 -12.61 14.87 -19.64
C PRO A 273 -11.09 14.72 -19.81
N LEU A 274 -10.41 15.56 -20.60
CA LEU A 274 -8.94 15.61 -20.56
C LEU A 274 -8.45 16.04 -19.18
N PHE A 275 -9.10 17.00 -18.51
CA PHE A 275 -8.70 17.42 -17.17
C PHE A 275 -8.85 16.32 -16.10
N ALA A 276 -9.60 15.24 -16.35
CA ALA A 276 -9.68 14.11 -15.43
C ALA A 276 -8.32 13.40 -15.25
N VAL A 277 -7.47 13.37 -16.28
CA VAL A 277 -6.16 12.69 -16.23
C VAL A 277 -5.19 13.34 -15.24
N PRO A 278 -4.90 14.66 -15.29
CA PRO A 278 -4.03 15.29 -14.29
C PRO A 278 -4.61 15.18 -12.87
N VAL A 279 -5.94 15.19 -12.71
CA VAL A 279 -6.59 14.96 -11.40
C VAL A 279 -6.30 13.55 -10.90
N LEU A 280 -6.38 12.53 -11.76
CA LEU A 280 -6.06 11.15 -11.40
C LEU A 280 -4.57 10.97 -11.07
N VAL A 281 -3.66 11.63 -11.82
CA VAL A 281 -2.22 11.64 -11.52
C VAL A 281 -1.93 12.32 -10.18
N LEU A 282 -2.64 13.43 -9.86
CA LEU A 282 -2.53 14.05 -8.55
C LEU A 282 -3.00 13.09 -7.44
N GLY A 283 -4.09 12.36 -7.68
CA GLY A 283 -4.63 11.35 -6.78
C GLY A 283 -3.61 10.24 -6.50
N THR A 284 -2.95 9.69 -7.53
CA THR A 284 -1.93 8.64 -7.34
C THR A 284 -0.72 9.15 -6.55
N VAL A 285 -0.25 10.36 -6.84
CA VAL A 285 0.84 11.00 -6.07
C VAL A 285 0.44 11.25 -4.61
N GLN A 286 -0.82 11.61 -4.35
CA GLN A 286 -1.33 11.81 -2.99
C GLN A 286 -1.40 10.48 -2.21
N VAL A 287 -1.86 9.41 -2.84
CA VAL A 287 -1.87 8.06 -2.25
C VAL A 287 -0.44 7.61 -1.94
N GLN A 288 0.51 7.83 -2.84
CA GLN A 288 1.91 7.47 -2.64
C GLN A 288 2.55 8.23 -1.47
N HIS A 289 2.27 9.53 -1.34
CA HIS A 289 2.72 10.31 -0.18
C HIS A 289 2.08 9.83 1.12
N GLY A 290 0.79 9.45 1.09
CA GLY A 290 0.09 8.86 2.23
C GLY A 290 0.73 7.56 2.70
N GLN A 291 1.03 6.65 1.77
CA GLN A 291 1.71 5.38 2.06
C GLN A 291 3.13 5.61 2.59
N ALA A 292 3.90 6.52 1.99
CA ALA A 292 5.24 6.86 2.46
C ALA A 292 5.24 7.53 3.85
N ALA A 293 4.18 8.25 4.20
CA ALA A 293 4.01 8.82 5.54
C ALA A 293 3.66 7.73 6.57
N VAL A 294 2.77 6.80 6.24
CA VAL A 294 2.43 5.65 7.12
C VAL A 294 3.67 4.80 7.38
N ARG A 295 4.48 4.50 6.36
CA ARG A 295 5.76 3.78 6.52
C ARG A 295 6.68 4.49 7.52
N ARG A 296 6.93 5.79 7.33
CA ARG A 296 7.78 6.58 8.24
C ARG A 296 7.25 6.64 9.68
N ILE A 297 5.93 6.72 9.85
CA ILE A 297 5.31 6.70 11.17
C ILE A 297 5.49 5.32 11.80
N ALA A 298 5.22 4.24 11.07
CA ALA A 298 5.42 2.89 11.56
C ALA A 298 6.88 2.64 11.95
N ASP A 299 7.83 2.96 11.08
CA ASP A 299 9.26 2.74 11.32
C ASP A 299 9.79 3.60 12.48
N GLY A 300 9.37 4.87 12.56
CA GLY A 300 9.82 5.80 13.60
C GLY A 300 9.17 5.55 14.97
N GLU A 301 7.89 5.17 15.01
CA GLU A 301 7.17 4.92 16.26
C GLU A 301 7.39 3.50 16.78
N LEU A 302 7.62 2.47 15.95
CA LEU A 302 8.04 1.16 16.45
C LEU A 302 9.38 1.26 17.19
N ALA A 303 10.34 1.98 16.60
CA ALA A 303 11.64 2.21 17.22
C ALA A 303 11.51 2.98 18.55
N ARG A 304 10.56 3.92 18.64
CA ARG A 304 10.29 4.68 19.87
C ARG A 304 9.52 3.89 20.92
N VAL A 305 8.48 3.15 20.56
CA VAL A 305 7.70 2.34 21.51
C VAL A 305 8.54 1.21 22.07
N SER A 306 9.39 0.59 21.23
CA SER A 306 10.33 -0.44 21.68
C SER A 306 11.40 0.11 22.64
N SER A 307 11.85 1.37 22.46
CA SER A 307 12.89 1.97 23.30
C SER A 307 12.33 2.73 24.51
N ALA A 308 11.09 3.21 24.45
CA ALA A 308 10.49 4.07 25.45
C ALA A 308 9.54 3.34 26.40
N ALA A 309 9.19 2.07 26.18
CA ALA A 309 8.29 1.32 27.07
C ALA A 309 8.89 1.22 28.48
N PRO A 310 8.43 2.04 29.44
CA PRO A 310 8.82 1.87 30.82
C PRO A 310 8.09 0.63 31.34
N ALA A 311 8.79 -0.20 32.10
CA ALA A 311 8.18 -1.26 32.86
C ALA A 311 7.11 -0.65 33.78
N VAL A 312 5.89 -1.21 33.70
CA VAL A 312 4.82 -1.04 34.70
C VAL A 312 4.26 0.39 34.84
N GLN A 313 3.17 0.66 34.12
CA GLN A 313 2.06 1.45 34.65
C GLN A 313 0.74 1.11 33.93
N LEU A 314 0.43 -0.18 33.83
CA LEU A 314 -0.96 -0.58 33.55
C LEU A 314 -1.74 -0.53 34.87
N SER A 315 -2.52 0.53 35.02
CA SER A 315 -3.69 0.63 35.91
C SER A 315 -3.45 0.90 37.40
N ARG A 316 -3.25 2.18 37.76
CA ARG A 316 -3.92 2.75 38.96
C ARG A 316 -4.73 4.04 38.69
N THR A 317 -4.69 4.62 37.50
CA THR A 317 -5.53 5.81 37.20
C THR A 317 -6.31 5.62 35.91
N ALA A 318 -7.39 4.84 36.02
CA ALA A 318 -8.52 4.97 35.10
C ALA A 318 -9.13 6.37 35.30
N GLY A 319 -8.77 7.29 34.41
CA GLY A 319 -9.36 8.63 34.35
C GLY A 319 -8.38 9.73 34.70
N THR A 320 -7.52 10.10 33.75
CA THR A 320 -7.27 11.49 33.30
C THR A 320 -6.09 11.50 32.34
N ALA A 321 -6.31 12.02 31.12
CA ALA A 321 -5.34 12.31 30.06
C ALA A 321 -4.52 11.12 29.51
N ALA A 322 -4.77 10.79 28.24
CA ALA A 322 -3.95 9.86 27.46
C ALA A 322 -2.48 10.31 27.48
N ALA A 323 -1.58 9.43 27.94
CA ALA A 323 -0.16 9.67 27.85
C ALA A 323 0.26 9.77 26.37
N PRO A 324 1.06 10.77 25.97
CA PRO A 324 1.57 10.86 24.60
C PRO A 324 2.41 9.62 24.30
N GLY A 325 2.02 8.86 23.28
CA GLY A 325 2.68 7.61 22.88
C GLY A 325 1.92 6.32 23.28
N SER A 326 0.66 6.41 23.70
CA SER A 326 -0.16 5.20 23.88
C SER A 326 -0.43 4.50 22.55
N ILE A 327 -0.52 3.16 22.58
CA ILE A 327 -0.83 2.33 21.41
C ILE A 327 -2.16 2.77 20.75
N ASP A 328 -3.10 3.28 21.54
CA ASP A 328 -4.37 3.84 21.05
C ASP A 328 -4.18 5.14 20.25
N GLU A 329 -3.25 6.01 20.68
CA GLU A 329 -2.90 7.23 19.94
C GLU A 329 -2.21 6.88 18.62
N LEU A 330 -1.33 5.88 18.62
CA LEU A 330 -0.71 5.36 17.40
C LEU A 330 -1.77 4.78 16.45
N GLN A 331 -2.73 4.01 16.97
CA GLN A 331 -3.84 3.48 16.17
C GLN A 331 -4.72 4.60 15.61
N GLN A 332 -5.04 5.63 16.40
CA GLN A 332 -5.77 6.80 15.90
C GLN A 332 -4.97 7.59 14.86
N ARG A 333 -3.64 7.70 15.00
CA ARG A 333 -2.77 8.35 14.01
C ARG A 333 -2.67 7.54 12.72
N ILE A 334 -2.51 6.22 12.79
CA ILE A 334 -2.49 5.31 11.64
C ILE A 334 -3.86 5.34 10.95
N ALA A 335 -4.96 5.20 11.70
CA ALA A 335 -6.31 5.28 11.16
C ALA A 335 -6.59 6.67 10.54
N GLY A 336 -6.13 7.75 11.16
CA GLY A 336 -6.24 9.11 10.64
C GLY A 336 -5.35 9.37 9.42
N ALA A 337 -4.17 8.75 9.32
CA ALA A 337 -3.32 8.80 8.14
C ALA A 337 -3.92 7.98 7.00
N MET A 338 -4.42 6.78 7.28
CA MET A 338 -5.12 5.89 6.34
C MET A 338 -6.40 6.54 5.81
N ARG A 339 -7.19 7.20 6.67
CA ARG A 339 -8.41 7.93 6.27
C ARG A 339 -8.11 9.20 5.48
N ARG A 340 -6.94 9.83 5.68
CA ARG A 340 -6.46 10.94 4.84
C ARG A 340 -5.87 10.48 3.51
N ALA A 341 -5.24 9.30 3.47
CA ALA A 341 -4.71 8.69 2.26
C ALA A 341 -5.84 8.11 1.39
N HIS A 342 -6.82 7.47 2.01
CA HIS A 342 -8.06 7.01 1.41
C HIS A 342 -9.14 8.08 1.60
N CYS A 343 -9.03 9.23 0.93
CA CYS A 343 -10.22 10.06 0.79
C CYS A 343 -11.27 9.20 0.05
N ALA A 344 -12.30 8.76 0.76
CA ALA A 344 -13.36 7.88 0.25
C ALA A 344 -13.97 8.37 -1.08
N GLY A 345 -13.82 9.66 -1.40
CA GLY A 345 -14.17 10.23 -2.69
C GLY A 345 -13.43 9.63 -3.90
N TRP A 346 -12.17 9.20 -3.77
CA TRP A 346 -11.39 8.70 -4.93
C TRP A 346 -11.85 7.32 -5.40
N ALA A 347 -12.33 6.48 -4.49
CA ALA A 347 -12.92 5.18 -4.86
C ALA A 347 -14.22 5.35 -5.67
N ALA A 348 -14.96 6.44 -5.44
CA ALA A 348 -16.14 6.74 -6.25
C ALA A 348 -15.76 7.20 -7.68
N VAL A 349 -14.62 7.89 -7.84
CA VAL A 349 -14.18 8.44 -9.14
C VAL A 349 -13.92 7.34 -10.18
N THR A 350 -13.44 6.15 -9.78
CA THR A 350 -13.15 5.04 -10.71
C THR A 350 -14.37 4.58 -11.48
N GLY A 351 -15.50 4.48 -10.81
CA GLY A 351 -16.77 4.10 -11.41
C GLY A 351 -17.21 5.07 -12.52
N PHE A 352 -16.70 6.31 -12.50
CA PHE A 352 -17.05 7.34 -13.49
C PHE A 352 -16.07 7.44 -14.67
N ILE A 353 -14.84 6.91 -14.57
CA ILE A 353 -13.81 7.08 -15.62
C ILE A 353 -14.26 6.49 -16.95
N LEU A 354 -14.70 5.22 -16.92
CA LEU A 354 -15.13 4.49 -18.12
C LEU A 354 -16.41 5.08 -18.75
N PRO A 355 -17.50 5.34 -18.00
CA PRO A 355 -18.69 5.96 -18.59
C PRO A 355 -18.44 7.38 -19.09
N ALA A 356 -17.58 8.18 -18.42
CA ALA A 356 -17.19 9.50 -18.92
C ALA A 356 -16.43 9.39 -20.26
N GLY A 357 -15.52 8.42 -20.38
CA GLY A 357 -14.81 8.13 -21.63
C GLY A 357 -15.75 7.71 -22.77
N LEU A 358 -16.71 6.83 -22.49
CA LEU A 358 -17.73 6.40 -23.46
C LEU A 358 -18.63 7.56 -23.91
N LEU A 359 -19.08 8.39 -22.98
CA LEU A 359 -19.85 9.60 -23.30
C LEU A 359 -19.03 10.57 -24.15
N GLY A 360 -17.75 10.78 -23.82
CA GLY A 360 -16.83 11.60 -24.62
C GLY A 360 -16.66 11.05 -26.05
N ALA A 361 -16.53 9.74 -26.20
CA ALA A 361 -16.45 9.08 -27.51
C ALA A 361 -17.75 9.22 -28.32
N ALA A 362 -18.91 9.09 -27.67
CA ALA A 362 -20.21 9.26 -28.31
C ALA A 362 -20.43 10.72 -28.78
N VAL A 363 -20.11 11.71 -27.93
CA VAL A 363 -20.25 13.13 -28.26
C VAL A 363 -19.31 13.55 -29.39
N THR A 364 -18.04 13.11 -29.35
CA THR A 364 -17.08 13.37 -30.43
C THR A 364 -17.53 12.75 -31.76
N GLY A 365 -17.97 11.48 -31.74
CA GLY A 365 -18.50 10.81 -32.93
C GLY A 365 -19.73 11.51 -33.50
N TRP A 366 -20.69 11.88 -32.64
CA TRP A 366 -21.90 12.60 -33.04
C TRP A 366 -21.61 13.97 -33.64
N ALA A 367 -20.73 14.76 -33.01
CA ALA A 367 -20.34 16.08 -33.52
C ALA A 367 -19.69 15.97 -34.91
N LEU A 368 -18.81 14.99 -35.13
CA LEU A 368 -18.17 14.77 -36.43
C LEU A 368 -19.18 14.31 -37.50
N LEU A 369 -20.17 13.49 -37.12
CA LEU A 369 -21.26 13.09 -38.02
C LEU A 369 -22.16 14.27 -38.41
N ALA A 370 -22.47 15.17 -37.47
CA ALA A 370 -23.24 16.38 -37.73
C ALA A 370 -22.51 17.28 -38.73
N TYR A 371 -21.23 17.58 -38.49
CA TYR A 371 -20.42 18.36 -39.43
C TYR A 371 -20.34 17.74 -40.82
N ARG A 372 -20.24 16.40 -40.91
CA ARG A 372 -20.23 15.71 -42.20
C ARG A 372 -21.54 15.91 -42.97
N ARG A 373 -22.70 15.89 -42.29
CA ARG A 373 -24.01 16.08 -42.93
C ARG A 373 -24.17 17.49 -43.48
N ASP A 374 -23.74 18.50 -42.73
CA ASP A 374 -23.85 19.90 -43.16
C ASP A 374 -22.93 20.21 -44.36
N TYR A 375 -21.76 19.56 -44.42
CA TYR A 375 -20.85 19.66 -45.56
C TYR A 375 -21.43 19.16 -46.89
N VAL A 376 -22.30 18.15 -46.86
CA VAL A 376 -22.92 17.59 -48.08
C VAL A 376 -24.03 18.49 -48.62
N ARG A 377 -24.55 19.41 -47.79
CA ARG A 377 -25.67 20.30 -48.15
C ARG A 377 -25.25 21.62 -48.75
N VAL A 378 -23.96 21.93 -48.88
CA VAL A 378 -23.53 23.16 -49.57
C VAL A 378 -23.74 22.97 -51.07
N PRO A 379 -24.74 23.63 -51.70
CA PRO A 379 -25.01 23.45 -53.12
C PRO A 379 -23.78 23.89 -53.91
N ARG A 380 -23.43 23.07 -54.91
CA ARG A 380 -22.35 23.38 -55.83
C ARG A 380 -22.77 24.64 -56.59
N ARG A 381 -21.93 25.68 -56.57
CA ARG A 381 -22.22 27.00 -57.17
C ARG A 381 -22.38 26.98 -58.70
N GLU A 382 -22.38 25.78 -59.30
CA GLU A 382 -22.50 25.54 -60.73
C GLU A 382 -23.97 25.50 -61.20
N ASP A 383 -24.95 25.41 -60.29
CA ASP A 383 -26.38 25.40 -60.63
C ASP A 383 -27.02 26.80 -60.69
N PHE A 384 -26.22 27.87 -60.68
CA PHE A 384 -26.67 29.28 -60.76
C PHE A 384 -26.22 30.00 -62.04
N GLN A 385 -26.10 29.28 -63.16
CA GLN A 385 -25.94 29.89 -64.48
C GLN A 385 -27.14 29.63 -65.38
#